data_AF-A0A9E4PM21-F1
#
_entry.id   AF-A0A9E4PM21-F1
#
_cell.length_a   1.000
_cell.length_b   1.000
_cell.length_c   1.000
_cell.angle_alpha   90.00
_cell.angle_beta   90.00
_cell.angle_gamma   90.00
#
_symmetry.space_group_name_H-M   'P 1'
#
loop_
_entity.id
_entity.type
_entity.pdbx_description
1 polymer ?
#
loop_
_entity_poly.entity_id
_entity_poly.type
_entity_poly.pdbx_seq_one_letter_code
_entity_poly.pdbx_strand_id
1 'polypeptide(L)' 'MRQGEIDAVRSYAQGLLRTNLKRGHDLSIGYRYSYLCPSPNEYPWQWFWDSCFHAVIMAH' A
#
# COMPACT_ATOMS: atom_id res chain seq x y z
N MET A 1 -3.59 16.85 19.83
CA MET A 1 -2.43 16.04 19.43
C MET A 1 -1.28 16.99 19.12
N ARG A 2 -0.09 16.78 19.68
CA ARG A 2 1.09 17.61 19.40
C ARG A 2 1.58 17.33 17.97
N GLN A 3 2.20 18.32 17.31
CA GLN A 3 2.69 18.16 15.94
C GLN A 3 3.61 16.93 15.78
N GLY A 4 4.51 16.69 16.74
CA GLY A 4 5.38 15.52 16.72
C GLY A 4 4.65 14.16 16.79
N GLU A 5 3.47 14.10 17.41
CA GLU A 5 2.65 12.88 17.45
C GLU A 5 1.99 12.64 16.08
N ILE A 6 1.58 13.71 15.37
CA ILE A 6 1.03 13.62 14.00
C ILE A 6 2.10 13.10 13.04
N ASP A 7 3.30 13.66 13.11
CA ASP A 7 4.40 13.29 12.22
C ASP A 7 4.86 11.85 12.46
N ALA A 8 4.86 11.39 13.72
CA ALA A 8 5.16 10.00 14.05
C ALA A 8 4.14 9.02 13.44
N VAL A 9 2.84 9.31 13.58
CA VAL A 9 1.77 8.47 12.98
C VAL A 9 1.87 8.47 11.46
N ARG A 10 2.12 9.63 10.85
CA ARG A 10 2.29 9.74 9.39
C ARG A 10 3.46 8.89 8.90
N SER A 11 4.60 8.96 9.56
CA SER A 11 5.79 8.18 9.19
C SER A 11 5.52 6.67 9.31
N TYR A 12 4.85 6.25 10.38
CA TYR A 12 4.46 4.85 10.57
C TYR A 12 3.49 4.37 9.48
N ALA A 13 2.46 5.16 9.17
CA ALA A 13 1.49 4.84 8.13
C ALA A 13 2.15 4.72 6.74
N GLN A 14 3.06 5.63 6.39
CA GLN A 14 3.83 5.55 5.14
C GLN A 14 4.70 4.29 5.08
N GLY A 15 5.31 3.91 6.19
CA GLY A 15 6.06 2.66 6.31
C GLY A 15 5.18 1.44 6.07
N LEU A 16 4.00 1.39 6.70
CA LEU A 16 3.05 0.30 6.54
C LEU A 16 2.58 0.16 5.08
N LEU A 17 2.21 1.27 4.44
CA LEU A 17 1.79 1.28 3.03
C LEU A 17 2.88 0.73 2.10
N ARG A 18 4.14 1.10 2.34
CA ARG A 18 5.27 0.58 1.55
C ARG A 18 5.51 -0.92 1.76
N THR A 19 5.33 -1.43 2.97
CA THR A 19 5.44 -2.86 3.28
C THR A 19 4.31 -3.67 2.64
N ASN A 20 3.12 -3.09 2.56
CA ASN A 20 1.95 -3.71 1.97
C ASN A 20 1.97 -3.73 0.43
N LEU A 21 2.89 -2.98 -0.19
CA LEU A 21 3.04 -2.94 -1.64
C LEU A 21 3.63 -4.26 -2.14
N LYS A 22 2.84 -5.00 -2.91
CA LYS A 22 3.27 -6.21 -3.62
C LYS A 22 3.70 -5.84 -5.03
N ARG A 23 4.77 -6.48 -5.50
CA ARG A 23 5.28 -6.36 -6.86
C ARG A 23 5.44 -7.75 -7.44
N GLY A 24 5.10 -7.89 -8.72
CA GLY A 24 5.22 -9.16 -9.43
C GLY A 24 5.58 -8.94 -10.89
N HIS A 25 5.93 -10.04 -11.55
CA HIS A 25 6.19 -10.08 -12.98
C HIS A 25 5.42 -11.26 -13.54
N ASP A 26 4.50 -10.98 -14.45
CA ASP A 26 3.85 -12.00 -15.26
C ASP A 26 4.77 -12.33 -16.44
N LEU A 27 5.40 -13.50 -16.39
CA LEU A 27 6.32 -13.96 -17.42
C LEU A 27 5.61 -14.34 -18.73
N SER A 28 4.31 -14.63 -18.69
CA SER A 28 3.56 -15.06 -19.88
C SER A 28 3.27 -13.90 -20.84
N ILE A 29 3.04 -12.71 -20.28
CA ILE A 29 2.76 -11.48 -21.04
C ILE A 29 3.86 -10.42 -20.88
N GLY A 30 4.94 -10.72 -20.14
CA GLY A 30 6.06 -9.82 -19.90
C GLY A 30 5.69 -8.56 -19.10
N TYR A 31 4.63 -8.62 -18.29
CA TYR A 31 4.08 -7.45 -17.62
C TYR A 31 4.49 -7.37 -16.15
N ARG A 32 5.07 -6.23 -15.75
CA ARG A 32 5.39 -5.95 -14.34
C ARG A 32 4.23 -5.22 -13.70
N TYR A 33 3.72 -5.76 -12.60
CA TYR A 33 2.59 -5.19 -11.89
C TYR A 33 2.93 -4.89 -10.44
N SER A 34 2.14 -3.99 -9.86
CA SER A 34 2.14 -3.73 -8.43
C SER A 34 0.72 -3.52 -7.93
N TYR A 35 0.43 -4.02 -6.75
CA TYR A 35 -0.84 -3.80 -6.06
C TYR A 35 -0.59 -3.71 -4.56
N LEU A 36 -1.56 -3.15 -3.83
CA LEU A 36 -1.51 -3.06 -2.38
C LEU A 36 -2.43 -4.13 -1.78
N CYS A 37 -1.91 -4.90 -0.83
CA CYS A 37 -2.73 -5.76 0.03
C CYS A 37 -3.09 -5.00 1.32
N PRO A 38 -4.36 -4.94 1.74
CA PRO A 38 -4.74 -4.20 2.95
C PRO A 38 -4.08 -4.72 4.23
N SER A 39 -3.99 -6.05 4.36
CA SER A 39 -3.25 -6.71 5.45
C SER A 39 -2.54 -7.96 4.93
N PRO A 40 -1.22 -8.10 5.10
CA PRO A 40 -0.48 -9.26 4.60
C PRO A 40 -0.97 -10.63 5.09
N ASN A 41 -1.62 -10.69 6.26
CA ASN A 41 -2.04 -11.95 6.88
C ASN A 41 -3.53 -12.22 6.68
N GLU A 42 -4.38 -11.28 7.09
CA GLU A 42 -5.85 -11.46 7.07
C GLU A 42 -6.45 -11.16 5.69
N TYR A 43 -5.85 -10.22 4.93
CA TYR A 43 -6.36 -9.76 3.64
C TYR A 43 -5.22 -9.72 2.60
N PRO A 44 -4.64 -10.89 2.25
CA PRO A 44 -3.39 -10.95 1.48
C PRO A 44 -3.54 -10.54 0.00
N TRP A 45 -4.78 -10.32 -0.45
CA TRP A 45 -5.11 -10.03 -1.85
C TRP A 45 -5.41 -8.56 -2.08
N GLN A 46 -5.42 -8.18 -3.35
CA GLN A 46 -5.92 -6.88 -3.77
C GLN A 46 -7.43 -6.81 -3.59
N TRP A 47 -7.89 -5.77 -2.91
CA TRP A 47 -9.30 -5.40 -2.82
C TRP A 47 -9.54 -4.12 -3.60
N PHE A 48 -10.66 -4.08 -4.34
CA PHE A 48 -10.94 -3.00 -5.29
C PHE A 48 -11.03 -1.63 -4.60
N TRP A 49 -11.93 -1.51 -3.63
CA TRP A 49 -12.14 -0.29 -2.85
C TRP A 49 -10.89 0.19 -2.10
N ASP A 50 -10.15 -0.69 -1.41
CA ASP A 50 -8.87 -0.35 -0.78
C ASP A 50 -7.88 0.21 -1.80
N SER A 51 -7.79 -0.39 -2.99
CA SER A 51 -6.86 0.06 -4.03
C SER A 51 -7.14 1.50 -4.47
N CYS A 52 -8.41 1.92 -4.50
CA CYS A 52 -8.79 3.29 -4.82
C CYS A 52 -8.25 4.29 -3.78
N PHE A 53 -8.42 4.01 -2.49
CA PHE A 53 -7.89 4.88 -1.42
C PHE A 53 -6.37 4.94 -1.45
N HIS A 54 -5.73 3.80 -1.64
CA HIS A 54 -4.28 3.72 -1.76
C HIS A 54 -3.73 4.53 -2.94
N ALA A 55 -4.39 4.50 -4.09
CA ALA A 55 -3.98 5.29 -5.25
C ALA A 55 -4.01 6.79 -4.95
N VAL A 56 -5.04 7.26 -4.24
CA VAL A 56 -5.11 8.66 -3.79
C VAL A 56 -3.96 8.99 -2.84
N ILE A 57 -3.71 8.15 -1.83
CA ILE A 57 -2.65 8.38 -0.84
C ILE A 57 -1.26 8.42 -1.51
N MET A 58 -1.01 7.55 -2.49
CA MET A 58 0.27 7.47 -3.19
C MET A 58 0.48 8.60 -4.22
N ALA A 59 -0.56 9.35 -4.56
CA ALA A 59 -0.47 10.48 -5.49
C ALA A 59 -0.06 11.81 -4.83
N HIS A 60 0.00 11.85 -3.49
CA HIS A 60 0.31 13.02 -2.67
C HIS A 60 1.60 12.83 -1.86
#